data_AF-A0A8J9UTB3-F1
#
_entry.id   AF-A0A8J9UTB3-F1
#
_cell.length_a   1.000
_cell.length_b   1.000
_cell.length_c   1.000
_cell.angle_alpha   90.00
_cell.angle_beta   90.00
_cell.angle_gamma   90.00
#
_symmetry.space_group_name_H-M   'P 1'
#
loop_
_entity.id
_entity.type
_entity.pdbx_description
1 polymer ?
#
loop_
_entity_poly.entity_id
_entity_poly.type
_entity_poly.pdbx_seq_one_letter_code
_entity_poly.pdbx_strand_id
1 'polypeptide(L)'
;MSTSENIQQLHQDLQNELTTANQLLRLISIEVNKIKKITVPEGILDTNIKQNAKLVKSIADMQQIDISNLPPVARTQLDMVNQSNQNLSYEQHDSFRNSMDDSQ
;
A
#
# COMPACT_ATOMS: atom_id res chain seq x y z
N MET A 1 30.24 -20.12 -46.72
CA MET A 1 28.91 -19.51 -46.61
C MET A 1 28.64 -18.70 -47.86
N SER A 2 27.57 -19.04 -48.54
CA SER A 2 27.16 -18.44 -49.80
C SER A 2 26.60 -17.03 -49.54
N THR A 3 26.81 -16.05 -50.43
CA THR A 3 26.23 -14.70 -50.29
C THR A 3 24.70 -14.73 -50.09
N SER A 4 24.03 -15.73 -50.65
CA SER A 4 22.60 -15.99 -50.47
C SER A 4 22.22 -16.42 -49.04
N GLU A 5 23.07 -17.19 -48.35
CA GLU A 5 22.84 -17.63 -46.96
C GLU A 5 22.99 -16.45 -45.99
N ASN A 6 23.97 -15.57 -46.24
CA ASN A 6 24.17 -14.36 -45.45
C ASN A 6 22.99 -13.38 -45.59
N ILE A 7 22.41 -13.26 -46.79
CA ILE A 7 21.23 -12.40 -47.02
C ILE A 7 20.00 -12.96 -46.31
N GLN A 8 19.81 -14.28 -46.33
CA GLN A 8 18.69 -14.93 -45.63
C GLN A 8 18.82 -14.77 -44.11
N GLN A 9 20.03 -14.94 -43.57
CA GLN A 9 20.29 -14.74 -42.14
C GLN A 9 20.01 -13.29 -41.72
N LEU A 10 20.52 -12.31 -42.47
CA LEU A 10 20.28 -10.89 -42.19
C LEU A 10 18.78 -10.56 -42.21
N HIS A 11 18.03 -11.11 -43.17
CA HIS A 11 16.60 -10.89 -43.23
C HIS A 11 15.87 -11.47 -42.00
N GLN A 12 16.27 -12.66 -41.54
CA GLN A 12 15.72 -13.25 -40.33
C GLN A 12 16.05 -12.41 -39.09
N ASP A 13 17.28 -11.92 -38.98
CA ASP A 13 17.73 -11.11 -37.85
C ASP A 13 16.95 -9.78 -37.80
N LEU A 14 16.75 -9.12 -38.94
CA LEU A 14 15.93 -7.91 -39.04
C LEU A 14 14.47 -8.16 -38.67
N GLN A 15 13.89 -9.29 -39.06
CA GLN A 15 12.53 -9.66 -38.67
C GLN A 15 12.41 -9.92 -37.16
N ASN A 16 13.43 -10.57 -36.58
CA ASN A 16 13.49 -10.81 -35.14
C ASN A 16 13.59 -9.47 -34.38
N GLU A 17 14.51 -8.59 -34.77
CA GLU A 17 14.66 -7.27 -34.16
C GLU A 17 13.39 -6.44 -34.27
N LEU A 18 12.73 -6.41 -35.45
CA LEU A 18 11.48 -5.70 -35.62
C LEU A 18 10.38 -6.25 -34.71
N THR A 19 10.30 -7.57 -34.57
CA THR A 19 9.34 -8.23 -33.67
C THR A 19 9.61 -7.84 -32.22
N THR A 20 10.86 -7.93 -31.78
CA THR A 20 11.27 -7.56 -30.42
C THR A 20 11.03 -6.07 -30.15
N ALA A 21 11.38 -5.18 -31.08
CA ALA A 21 11.15 -3.75 -30.96
C ALA A 21 9.66 -3.43 -30.81
N ASN A 22 8.79 -4.06 -31.60
CA ASN A 22 7.35 -3.89 -31.50
C ASN A 22 6.78 -4.38 -30.16
N GLN A 23 7.28 -5.51 -29.65
CA GLN A 23 6.89 -6.01 -28.34
C GLN A 23 7.31 -5.04 -27.22
N LEU A 24 8.55 -4.54 -27.27
CA LEU A 24 9.06 -3.56 -26.31
C LEU A 24 8.24 -2.26 -26.34
N LEU A 25 7.95 -1.73 -27.54
CA LEU A 25 7.12 -0.53 -27.70
C LEU A 25 5.71 -0.72 -27.12
N ARG A 26 5.11 -1.90 -27.30
CA ARG A 26 3.81 -2.24 -26.70
C ARG A 26 3.89 -2.23 -25.17
N LEU A 27 4.92 -2.85 -24.59
CA LEU A 27 5.12 -2.90 -23.14
C LEU A 27 5.33 -1.48 -22.57
N ILE A 28 6.17 -0.67 -23.22
CA ILE A 28 6.40 0.73 -22.86
C ILE A 28 5.08 1.50 -22.90
N SER A 29 4.28 1.33 -23.96
CA SER A 29 2.98 2.00 -24.07
C SER A 29 2.02 1.64 -22.93
N ILE A 30 2.02 0.38 -22.48
CA ILE A 30 1.21 -0.07 -21.36
C ILE A 30 1.68 0.60 -20.06
N GLU A 31 2.98 0.60 -19.79
CA GLU A 31 3.55 1.21 -18.58
C GLU A 31 3.35 2.74 -18.55
N VAL A 32 3.55 3.43 -19.67
CA VAL A 32 3.29 4.87 -19.77
C VAL A 32 1.82 5.19 -19.48
N ASN A 33 0.88 4.36 -19.94
CA ASN A 33 -0.54 4.55 -19.64
C ASN A 33 -0.84 4.33 -18.14
N LYS A 34 -0.20 3.35 -17.49
CA LYS A 34 -0.32 3.14 -16.04
C LYS A 34 0.19 4.36 -15.26
N ILE A 35 1.39 4.85 -15.59
CA ILE A 35 1.97 6.05 -14.98
C ILE A 35 1.00 7.22 -15.14
N LYS A 36 0.53 7.48 -16.36
CA LYS A 36 -0.42 8.56 -16.64
C LYS A 36 -1.67 8.49 -15.77
N LYS A 37 -2.25 7.30 -15.57
CA LYS A 37 -3.43 7.12 -14.70
C LYS A 37 -3.13 7.41 -13.22
N ILE A 38 -1.92 7.11 -12.76
CA ILE A 38 -1.49 7.37 -11.37
C ILE A 38 -1.22 8.86 -11.16
N THR A 39 -0.64 9.53 -12.15
CA THR A 39 -0.13 10.91 -12.06
C THR A 39 -1.07 11.97 -12.63
N VAL A 40 -2.25 11.59 -13.14
CA VAL A 40 -3.28 12.54 -13.59
C VAL A 40 -3.67 13.48 -12.44
N PRO A 41 -4.01 14.75 -12.69
CA PRO A 41 -4.63 15.60 -11.68
C PRO A 41 -5.84 14.90 -11.07
N GLU A 42 -5.99 14.98 -9.74
CA GLU A 42 -6.99 14.23 -8.97
C GLU A 42 -6.84 12.69 -9.01
N GLY A 43 -5.75 12.19 -9.60
CA GLY A 43 -5.36 10.79 -9.56
C GLY A 43 -4.93 10.33 -8.16
N ILE A 44 -4.52 9.06 -8.08
CA ILE A 44 -4.12 8.42 -6.81
C ILE A 44 -2.98 9.19 -6.15
N LEU A 45 -1.97 9.60 -6.93
CA LEU A 45 -0.81 10.30 -6.37
C LEU A 45 -1.19 11.65 -5.77
N ASP A 46 -1.93 12.48 -6.53
CA ASP A 46 -2.36 13.81 -6.09
C ASP A 46 -3.28 13.71 -4.86
N THR A 47 -4.21 12.75 -4.86
CA THR A 47 -5.09 12.48 -3.71
C THR A 47 -4.30 12.11 -2.47
N ASN A 48 -3.32 11.21 -2.59
CA ASN A 48 -2.49 10.79 -1.46
C ASN A 48 -1.62 11.94 -0.93
N ILE A 49 -1.03 12.76 -1.82
CA ILE A 49 -0.26 13.94 -1.41
C ILE A 49 -1.15 14.90 -0.61
N LYS A 50 -2.37 15.18 -1.09
CA LYS A 50 -3.33 16.06 -0.40
C LYS A 50 -3.75 15.50 0.95
N GLN A 51 -3.99 14.20 1.06
CA GLN A 51 -4.33 13.55 2.33
C GLN A 51 -3.17 13.60 3.33
N ASN A 52 -1.95 13.31 2.88
CA ASN A 52 -0.76 13.38 3.71
C ASN A 52 -0.50 14.82 4.19
N ALA A 53 -0.65 15.81 3.32
CA ALA A 53 -0.52 17.21 3.69
C ALA A 53 -1.56 17.63 4.76
N LYS A 54 -2.81 17.17 4.63
CA LYS A 54 -3.85 17.39 5.65
C LYS A 54 -3.48 16.75 6.99
N LEU A 55 -3.00 15.50 6.97
CA LEU A 55 -2.58 14.81 8.19
C LEU A 55 -1.42 15.52 8.89
N VAL A 56 -0.39 15.91 8.13
CA VAL A 56 0.76 16.67 8.66
C VAL A 56 0.28 17.99 9.27
N LYS A 57 -0.63 18.70 8.61
CA LYS A 57 -1.23 19.92 9.16
C LYS A 57 -1.95 19.64 10.48
N SER A 58 -2.80 18.62 10.55
CA SER A 58 -3.50 18.26 11.79
C SER A 58 -2.53 17.93 12.93
N ILE A 59 -1.42 17.23 12.65
CA ILE A 59 -0.39 16.94 13.65
C ILE A 59 0.30 18.23 14.13
N ALA A 60 0.67 19.11 13.20
CA ALA A 60 1.29 20.39 13.53
C ALA A 60 0.35 21.29 14.35
N ASP A 61 -0.93 21.31 14.01
CA ASP A 61 -1.96 22.07 14.75
C ASP A 61 -2.10 21.51 16.18
N MET A 62 -2.04 20.18 16.38
CA MET A 62 -2.05 19.57 17.72
C MET A 62 -0.84 19.94 18.57
N GLN A 63 0.35 20.09 17.98
CA GLN A 63 1.55 20.52 18.72
C GLN A 63 1.47 21.95 19.23
N GLN A 64 0.64 22.79 18.59
CA GLN A 64 0.43 24.18 18.97
C GLN A 64 -0.68 24.34 20.03
N ILE A 65 -1.37 23.26 20.42
CA ILE A 65 -2.38 23.30 21.47
C ILE A 65 -1.68 23.33 22.83
N ASP A 66 -1.97 24.38 23.61
CA ASP A 66 -1.56 24.46 25.02
C ASP A 66 -2.32 23.41 25.84
N ILE A 67 -1.65 22.31 26.15
CA ILE A 67 -2.19 21.22 26.95
C ILE A 67 -2.13 21.48 28.47
N SER A 68 -1.50 22.58 28.90
CA SER A 68 -1.31 22.91 30.32
C SER A 68 -2.64 23.11 31.06
N ASN A 69 -3.67 23.55 30.34
CA ASN A 69 -5.00 23.83 30.87
C ASN A 69 -6.05 22.79 30.43
N LEU A 70 -5.65 21.69 29.78
CA LEU A 70 -6.60 20.65 29.41
C LEU A 70 -6.95 19.79 30.64
N PRO A 71 -8.25 19.52 30.88
CA PRO A 71 -8.65 18.63 31.94
C PRO A 71 -8.09 17.22 31.70
N PRO A 72 -7.65 16.50 32.75
CA PRO A 72 -7.20 15.12 32.61
C PRO A 72 -8.30 14.28 31.96
N VAL A 73 -7.95 13.54 30.90
CA VAL A 73 -8.89 12.59 30.30
C VAL A 73 -9.09 11.45 31.29
N ALA A 74 -10.22 11.45 31.99
CA ALA A 74 -10.63 10.33 32.82
C ALA A 74 -10.93 9.13 31.91
N ARG A 75 -10.34 7.96 32.19
CA ARG A 75 -10.82 6.71 31.61
C ARG A 75 -12.27 6.54 32.06
N THR A 76 -13.21 6.56 31.12
CA THR A 76 -14.57 6.10 31.39
C THR A 76 -14.49 4.61 31.72
N GLN A 77 -14.54 4.29 33.01
CA GLN A 77 -14.92 2.95 33.45
C GLN A 77 -16.39 2.80 33.06
N LEU A 78 -16.64 2.05 32.00
CA LEU A 78 -17.98 1.56 31.71
C LEU A 78 -18.32 0.59 32.84
N ASP A 79 -19.02 1.07 33.87
CA ASP A 79 -19.58 0.22 34.91
C ASP A 79 -20.60 -0.74 34.26
N MET A 80 -20.15 -1.94 33.90
CA MET A 80 -21.01 -3.07 33.52
C MET A 80 -21.74 -3.64 34.75
N VAL A 81 -22.34 -2.79 35.58
CA VAL A 81 -22.94 -3.21 36.86
C VAL A 81 -24.46 -3.37 36.78
N ASN A 82 -25.13 -2.97 35.69
CA ASN A 82 -26.60 -3.04 35.59
C ASN A 82 -27.15 -3.81 34.37
N GLN A 83 -26.48 -4.88 33.92
CA GLN A 83 -27.12 -5.92 33.09
C GLN A 83 -26.76 -7.32 33.58
N SER A 84 -26.90 -7.55 34.89
CA SER A 84 -27.10 -8.89 35.43
C SER A 84 -28.48 -9.40 35.05
N ASN A 85 -28.59 -9.97 33.85
CA ASN A 85 -29.36 -11.17 33.50
C ASN A 85 -29.65 -11.17 31.98
N GLN A 86 -28.79 -11.84 31.22
CA GLN A 86 -29.16 -13.04 30.46
C GLN A 86 -27.99 -13.45 29.54
N ASN A 87 -27.21 -14.41 30.02
CA ASN A 87 -26.75 -15.58 29.28
C ASN A 87 -26.15 -15.34 27.89
N LEU A 88 -24.83 -15.13 27.79
CA LEU A 88 -24.06 -15.60 26.64
C LEU A 88 -22.68 -16.05 27.13
N SER A 89 -22.49 -17.37 27.13
CA SER A 89 -21.24 -18.08 27.39
C SER A 89 -20.13 -17.56 26.48
N TYR A 90 -19.22 -16.75 27.03
CA TYR A 90 -17.92 -16.52 26.41
C TYR A 90 -17.00 -17.65 26.85
N GLU A 91 -16.87 -18.68 26.01
CA GLU A 91 -15.76 -19.63 26.10
C GLU A 91 -14.46 -18.87 25.86
N GLN A 92 -13.63 -18.84 26.89
CA GLN A 92 -12.34 -18.17 26.91
C GLN A 92 -11.35 -19.04 26.13
N HIS A 93 -11.10 -18.73 24.86
CA HIS A 93 -9.99 -19.32 24.13
C HIS A 93 -8.68 -18.64 24.55
N ASP A 94 -8.10 -19.11 25.66
CA ASP A 94 -6.69 -18.85 25.99
C ASP A 94 -5.81 -19.68 25.05
N SER A 95 -5.50 -19.14 23.87
CA SER A 95 -4.59 -19.79 22.92
C SER A 95 -3.53 -18.87 22.35
N PHE A 96 -3.08 -17.84 23.07
CA PHE A 96 -1.88 -17.10 22.66
C PHE A 96 -1.12 -16.51 23.86
N ARG A 97 -0.49 -17.37 24.67
CA ARG A 97 0.76 -17.07 25.41
C ARG A 97 1.12 -18.22 26.35
N ASN A 98 1.91 -19.18 25.85
CA ASN A 98 3.03 -19.78 26.58
C ASN A 98 3.70 -20.87 25.74
N SER A 99 4.75 -20.50 25.00
CA SER A 99 5.91 -21.37 24.72
C SER A 99 6.93 -20.66 23.82
N MET A 100 7.55 -19.59 24.33
CA MET A 100 8.88 -19.16 23.89
C MET A 100 9.65 -18.68 25.11
N ASP A 101 9.91 -19.61 26.03
CA ASP A 101 11.04 -19.52 26.95
C ASP A 101 11.38 -20.94 27.42
N ASP A 102 12.18 -21.65 26.62
CA ASP A 102 13.02 -22.77 27.07
C ASP A 102 14.24 -22.78 26.15
N SER A 103 15.16 -21.86 26.47
CA SER A 103 16.55 -21.89 26.00
C SER A 103 17.43 -21.93 27.23
N GLN A 104 17.62 -23.13 27.79
CA GLN A 104 18.76 -23.48 28.63
C GLN A 104 19.31 -24.84 28.22
#